data_AF-A0A0F5LRD1-F1
#
_entry.id   AF-A0A0F5LRD1-F1
#
_cell.length_a   1.000
_cell.length_b   1.000
_cell.length_c   1.000
_cell.angle_alpha   90.00
_cell.angle_beta   90.00
_cell.angle_gamma   90.00
#
_symmetry.space_group_name_H-M   'P 1'
#
loop_
_entity.id
_entity.type
_entity.pdbx_description
1 polymer ?
#
loop_
_entity_poly.entity_id
_entity_poly.type
_entity_poly.pdbx_seq_one_letter_code
_entity_poly.pdbx_strand_id
1 'polypeptide(L)'
;MDILTGNELTSGGTVYLDVHGRWVESLQAARLFGKDDAEARDAALAATKAGGRVISLEIEEVEDLGGRIVPKRLRERIRALGPTAPLTLNGEIYDRQHLGEDGHVSI
;
A
#
# COMPACT_ATOMS: atom_id res chain seq x y z
N MET A 1 15.39 2.29 1.01
CA MET A 1 14.56 3.22 1.81
C MET A 1 13.35 2.43 2.26
N ASP A 2 12.67 2.87 3.30
CA ASP A 2 11.50 2.16 3.80
C ASP A 2 10.24 2.99 3.58
N ILE A 3 9.11 2.32 3.41
CA ILE A 3 7.77 2.90 3.47
C ILE A 3 6.93 2.13 4.47
N LEU A 4 5.82 2.74 4.90
CA LEU A 4 4.78 2.04 5.66
C LEU A 4 3.60 1.71 4.74
N THR A 5 3.17 0.46 4.79
CA THR A 5 2.03 -0.08 4.03
C THR A 5 1.08 -0.82 4.97
N GLY A 6 -0.18 -0.95 4.56
CA GLY A 6 -1.20 -1.71 5.30
C GLY A 6 -2.49 -1.87 4.48
N ASN A 7 -3.52 -2.42 5.11
CA ASN A 7 -4.85 -2.52 4.54
C ASN A 7 -5.81 -1.62 5.29
N GLU A 8 -6.60 -0.83 4.57
CA GLU A 8 -7.70 -0.12 5.19
C GLU A 8 -8.82 -1.11 5.53
N LEU A 9 -9.29 -1.07 6.79
CA LEU A 9 -10.15 -2.10 7.37
C LEU A 9 -11.48 -2.24 6.64
N THR A 10 -12.07 -1.12 6.20
CA THR A 10 -13.42 -1.10 5.62
C THR A 10 -13.45 -1.51 4.15
N SER A 11 -12.47 -1.06 3.36
CA SER A 11 -12.39 -1.32 1.92
C SER A 11 -11.51 -2.53 1.56
N GLY A 12 -10.66 -2.98 2.48
CA GLY A 12 -9.61 -3.97 2.22
C GLY A 12 -8.47 -3.44 1.34
N GLY A 13 -8.55 -2.20 0.86
CA GLY A 13 -7.60 -1.58 -0.06
C GLY A 13 -6.21 -1.45 0.55
N THR A 14 -5.18 -1.62 -0.29
CA THR A 14 -3.80 -1.37 0.15
C THR A 14 -3.56 0.13 0.22
N VAL A 15 -3.03 0.59 1.35
CA VAL A 15 -2.76 2.01 1.61
C VAL A 15 -1.33 2.20 2.10
N TYR A 16 -0.81 3.40 1.84
CA TYR A 16 0.54 3.84 2.16
C TYR A 16 0.50 5.13 2.96
N LEU A 17 1.43 5.30 3.91
CA LEU A 17 1.52 6.52 4.70
C LEU A 17 2.19 7.62 3.88
N ASP A 18 1.49 8.75 3.67
CA ASP A 18 2.01 9.91 2.95
C ASP A 18 2.89 10.83 3.85
N VAL A 19 3.54 11.81 3.23
CA VAL A 19 4.41 12.79 3.92
C VAL A 19 3.66 13.69 4.91
N HIS A 20 2.33 13.77 4.82
CA HIS A 20 1.45 14.53 5.70
C HIS A 20 0.84 13.65 6.82
N GLY A 21 1.21 12.37 6.91
CA GLY A 21 0.70 11.44 7.91
C GLY A 21 -0.68 10.88 7.60
N ARG A 22 -1.15 10.96 6.34
CA ARG A 22 -2.42 10.40 5.89
C ARG A 22 -2.18 9.07 5.18
N TRP A 23 -3.14 8.15 5.33
CA TRP A 23 -3.14 6.89 4.60
C TRP A 23 -3.84 7.06 3.26
N VAL A 24 -3.12 6.79 2.17
CA VAL A 24 -3.57 7.00 0.78
C VAL A 24 -3.29 5.77 -0.08
N GLU A 25 -4.04 5.57 -1.16
CA GLU A 25 -3.85 4.40 -2.05
C GLU A 25 -2.63 4.51 -2.96
N SER A 26 -2.16 5.73 -3.22
CA SER A 26 -1.06 5.95 -4.15
C SER A 26 0.29 5.66 -3.49
N LEU A 27 0.96 4.59 -3.95
CA LEU A 27 2.33 4.28 -3.56
C LEU A 27 3.29 5.46 -3.80
N GLN A 28 3.07 6.23 -4.86
CA GLN A 28 3.97 7.34 -5.22
C GLN A 28 3.86 8.54 -4.27
N ALA A 29 2.83 8.60 -3.43
CA ALA A 29 2.70 9.60 -2.37
C ALA A 29 3.32 9.15 -1.04
N ALA A 30 3.85 7.93 -0.97
CA ALA A 30 4.38 7.36 0.25
C ALA A 30 5.57 8.17 0.78
N ARG A 31 5.57 8.38 2.09
CA ARG A 31 6.72 8.93 2.82
C ARG A 31 7.85 7.91 2.81
N LEU A 32 9.02 8.35 2.37
CA LEU A 32 10.26 7.58 2.43
C LEU A 32 10.92 7.80 3.79
N PHE A 33 11.30 6.71 4.43
CA PHE A 33 12.08 6.70 5.67
C PHE A 33 13.50 6.24 5.36
N GLY A 34 14.48 7.09 5.72
CA GLY A 34 15.89 6.73 5.70
C GLY A 34 16.29 5.88 6.90
N LYS A 35 17.56 5.49 6.96
CA LYS A 35 18.10 4.72 8.10
C LYS A 35 17.99 5.48 9.42
N ASP A 36 18.16 6.80 9.37
CA ASP A 36 18.11 7.68 10.55
C ASP A 36 16.68 8.01 10.99
N ASP A 37 15.66 7.66 10.18
CA ASP A 37 14.24 7.93 10.47
C ASP A 37 13.53 6.76 11.17
N ALA A 38 14.28 5.78 11.69
CA ALA A 38 13.71 4.57 12.28
C ALA A 38 12.74 4.88 13.44
N GLU A 39 13.09 5.83 14.32
CA GLU A 39 12.22 6.25 15.42
C GLU A 39 10.94 6.90 14.92
N ALA A 40 11.02 7.78 13.93
CA ALA A 40 9.87 8.46 13.34
C ALA A 40 8.93 7.46 12.63
N ARG A 41 9.50 6.46 11.95
CA ARG A 41 8.77 5.36 11.32
C ARG A 41 8.01 4.54 12.36
N ASP A 42 8.70 4.13 13.41
CA ASP A 42 8.13 3.26 14.44
C ASP A 42 7.06 4.01 15.26
N ALA A 43 7.24 5.31 15.50
CA ALA A 43 6.24 6.18 16.10
C ALA A 43 4.96 6.29 15.24
N ALA A 44 5.11 6.48 13.92
CA ALA A 44 3.97 6.52 13.00
C ALA A 44 3.22 5.17 12.94
N LEU A 45 3.97 4.06 13.01
CA LEU A 45 3.40 2.72 13.09
C LEU A 45 2.57 2.53 14.37
N ALA A 46 3.11 2.94 15.52
CA ALA A 46 2.42 2.85 16.81
C ALA A 46 1.16 3.71 16.86
N ALA A 47 1.23 4.96 16.37
CA ALA A 47 0.10 5.87 16.29
C ALA A 47 -1.04 5.30 15.41
N THR A 48 -0.68 4.66 14.30
CA THR A 48 -1.68 4.06 13.40
C THR A 48 -2.36 2.85 14.03
N LYS A 49 -1.61 1.98 14.73
CA LYS A 49 -2.17 0.81 15.43
C LYS A 49 -3.25 1.20 16.43
N ALA A 50 -3.10 2.33 17.12
CA ALA A 50 -4.08 2.82 18.08
C ALA A 50 -5.42 3.23 17.44
N GLY A 51 -5.43 3.59 16.16
CA GLY A 51 -6.62 4.06 15.46
C GLY A 51 -7.51 2.96 14.88
N GLY A 52 -7.01 1.73 14.70
CA GLY A 52 -7.78 0.58 14.19
C GLY A 52 -8.24 0.65 12.73
N ARG A 53 -8.15 1.82 12.07
CA ARG A 53 -8.56 2.01 10.67
C ARG A 53 -7.68 1.26 9.67
N VAL A 54 -6.38 1.15 9.94
CA VAL A 54 -5.42 0.46 9.08
C VAL A 54 -4.86 -0.74 9.82
N ILE A 55 -4.99 -1.90 9.20
CA ILE A 55 -4.60 -3.20 9.72
C ILE A 55 -3.46 -3.80 8.90
N SER A 56 -2.86 -4.88 9.39
CA SER A 56 -1.76 -5.58 8.71
C SER A 56 -0.62 -4.63 8.31
N LEU A 57 -0.27 -3.72 9.22
CA LEU A 57 0.78 -2.73 8.99
C LEU A 57 2.14 -3.42 8.84
N GLU A 58 2.84 -3.08 7.77
CA GLU A 58 4.14 -3.62 7.43
C GLU A 58 5.11 -2.50 7.02
N ILE A 59 6.40 -2.75 7.24
CA ILE A 59 7.50 -1.94 6.72
C ILE A 59 7.96 -2.61 5.44
N GLU A 60 8.00 -1.87 4.33
CA GLU A 60 8.45 -2.39 3.05
C GLU A 60 9.67 -1.63 2.55
N GLU A 61 10.65 -2.37 2.04
CA GLU A 61 11.83 -1.77 1.42
C GLU A 61 11.56 -1.41 -0.04
N VAL A 62 11.92 -0.18 -0.39
CA VAL A 62 11.74 0.40 -1.73
C VAL A 62 13.05 0.97 -2.26
N GLU A 63 13.07 1.09 -3.59
CA GLU A 63 14.04 1.86 -4.35
C GLU A 63 13.38 3.12 -4.89
N ASP A 64 14.10 4.23 -4.89
CA ASP A 64 13.72 5.44 -5.61
C ASP A 64 14.49 5.47 -6.93
N LEU A 65 13.78 5.22 -8.02
CA LEU A 65 14.32 5.23 -9.38
C LEU A 65 13.90 6.52 -10.08
N GLY A 66 14.62 7.60 -9.79
CA GLY A 66 14.42 8.89 -10.45
C GLY A 66 13.09 9.58 -10.09
N GLY A 67 12.70 9.52 -8.82
CA GLY A 67 11.43 10.07 -8.32
C GLY A 67 10.27 9.10 -8.42
N ARG A 68 10.51 7.85 -8.80
CA ARG A 68 9.52 6.77 -8.80
C ARG A 68 9.84 5.77 -7.72
N ILE A 69 8.90 5.60 -6.80
CA ILE A 69 9.00 4.61 -5.73
C ILE A 69 8.68 3.23 -6.31
N VAL A 70 9.62 2.29 -6.20
CA VAL A 70 9.47 0.91 -6.67
C VAL A 70 9.70 -0.04 -5.50
N PRO A 71 8.71 -0.89 -5.14
CA PRO A 71 8.88 -1.89 -4.09
C PRO A 71 9.85 -2.98 -4.54
N LYS A 72 10.71 -3.44 -3.62
CA LYS A 72 11.64 -4.52 -3.90
C LYS A 72 10.95 -5.88 -3.98
N ARG A 73 9.93 -6.13 -3.16
CA ARG A 73 9.22 -7.41 -3.15
C ARG A 73 8.15 -7.47 -4.23
N LEU A 74 8.09 -8.60 -4.94
CA LEU A 74 7.09 -8.85 -5.97
C LEU A 74 5.65 -8.71 -5.45
N ARG A 75 5.38 -9.16 -4.22
CA ARG A 75 4.06 -9.04 -3.58
C ARG A 75 3.59 -7.58 -3.53
N GLU A 76 4.46 -6.66 -3.09
CA GLU A 76 4.11 -5.25 -3.01
C GLU A 76 4.02 -4.58 -4.37
N ARG A 77 4.82 -5.04 -5.34
CA ARG A 77 4.64 -4.63 -6.75
C ARG A 77 3.24 -4.99 -7.25
N ILE A 78 2.76 -6.20 -6.95
CA ILE A 78 1.40 -6.64 -7.31
C ILE A 78 0.33 -5.83 -6.57
N ARG A 79 0.52 -5.54 -5.28
CA ARG A 79 -0.44 -4.73 -4.52
C ARG A 79 -0.55 -3.30 -5.06
N ALA A 80 0.56 -2.71 -5.48
CA ALA A 80 0.61 -1.35 -6.01
C ALA A 80 0.12 -1.26 -7.46
N LEU A 81 0.53 -2.20 -8.33
CA LEU A 81 0.32 -2.14 -9.78
C LEU A 81 -0.84 -3.01 -10.28
N GLY A 82 -1.33 -3.92 -9.45
CA GLY A 82 -2.28 -4.96 -9.85
C GLY A 82 -1.59 -6.27 -10.27
N PRO A 83 -2.39 -7.26 -10.71
CA PRO A 83 -1.89 -8.59 -11.07
C PRO A 83 -0.88 -8.56 -12.22
N THR A 84 0.08 -9.49 -12.20
CA THR A 84 1.09 -9.63 -13.27
C THR A 84 0.59 -10.41 -14.48
N ALA A 85 -0.55 -11.10 -14.35
CA ALA A 85 -1.20 -11.76 -15.48
C ALA A 85 -1.93 -10.70 -16.33
N PRO A 86 -2.03 -10.88 -17.66
CA PRO A 86 -2.77 -9.94 -18.50
C PRO A 86 -4.19 -9.80 -17.99
N LEU A 87 -4.57 -8.58 -17.61
CA LEU A 87 -5.93 -8.17 -17.25
C LEU A 87 -6.82 -8.14 -18.50
N THR A 88 -6.65 -9.02 -19.48
CA THR A 88 -7.43 -8.98 -20.72
C THR A 88 -8.25 -10.24 -20.89
N LEU A 89 -9.58 -10.09 -20.76
CA LEU A 89 -10.54 -11.05 -21.30
C LEU A 89 -11.10 -10.44 -22.59
N ASN A 90 -10.90 -11.10 -23.73
CA ASN A 90 -11.38 -10.63 -25.04
C ASN A 90 -10.88 -9.23 -25.49
N GLY A 91 -9.74 -8.77 -24.97
CA GLY A 91 -9.14 -7.48 -25.36
C GLY A 91 -9.55 -6.28 -24.50
N GLU A 92 -10.39 -6.46 -23.48
CA GLU A 92 -10.74 -5.41 -22.52
C GLU A 92 -9.92 -5.52 -21.23
N ILE A 93 -9.43 -4.40 -20.71
CA ILE A 93 -8.69 -4.34 -19.44
C ILE A 93 -9.69 -4.55 -18.30
N TYR A 94 -9.48 -5.55 -17.45
CA TYR A 94 -10.21 -5.72 -16.19
C TYR A 94 -10.04 -4.45 -15.36
N ASP A 95 -11.16 -3.78 -15.08
CA ASP A 95 -11.18 -2.78 -14.03
C ASP A 95 -10.87 -3.44 -12.69
N ARG A 96 -10.29 -2.68 -11.76
CA ARG A 96 -10.03 -3.18 -10.41
C ARG A 96 -11.36 -3.64 -9.83
N GLN A 97 -11.39 -4.82 -9.20
CA GLN A 97 -12.59 -5.25 -8.50
C GLN A 97 -12.82 -4.29 -7.33
N HIS A 98 -13.83 -3.42 -7.47
CA HIS A 98 -14.30 -2.56 -6.41
C HIS A 98 -15.31 -3.35 -5.59
N LEU A 99 -15.00 -3.61 -4.32
CA LEU A 99 -15.97 -4.21 -3.41
C LEU A 99 -17.08 -3.18 -3.18
N GLY A 100 -18.30 -3.50 -3.65
CA GLY A 100 -19.50 -2.77 -3.28
C GLY A 100 -19.90 -3.06 -1.83
N GLU A 101 -20.96 -2.41 -1.36
CA GLU A 101 -21.46 -2.51 0.02
C GLU A 101 -21.72 -3.98 0.47
N ASP A 102 -22.06 -4.86 -0.50
CA ASP A 102 -22.29 -6.30 -0.31
C ASP A 102 -21.31 -7.20 -1.08
N GLY A 103 -20.15 -6.68 -1.48
CA GLY A 103 -19.12 -7.48 -2.13
C GLY A 103 -18.43 -8.40 -1.14
N HIS A 104 -18.80 -9.69 -1.11
CA HIS A 104 -18.08 -10.69 -0.30
C HIS A 104 -17.24 -11.60 -1.21
N VAL A 105 -16.01 -11.89 -0.79
CA VAL A 105 -15.20 -12.96 -1.39
C VAL A 105 -15.44 -14.22 -0.57
N SER A 106 -16.07 -15.24 -1.15
CA SER A 106 -16.24 -16.54 -0.49
C SER A 106 -14.87 -17.17 -0.23
N ILE A 107 -14.65 -17.63 1.01
CA ILE A 107 -13.50 -18.44 1.45
C ILE A 107 -13.59 -19.85 0.87
#